data_AF-A0A2E9W8Z6-F1
#
_entry.id   AF-A0A2E9W8Z6-F1
#
_cell.length_a   1.000
_cell.length_b   1.000
_cell.length_c   1.000
_cell.angle_alpha   90.00
_cell.angle_beta   90.00
_cell.angle_gamma   90.00
#
_symmetry.space_group_name_H-M   'P 1'
#
loop_
_entity.id
_entity.type
_entity.pdbx_description
1 polymer ?
#
loop_
_entity_poly.entity_id
_entity_poly.type
_entity_poly.pdbx_seq_one_letter_code
_entity_poly.pdbx_strand_id
1 'polypeptide(L)'
;MSYRTYFLKFQNLHLSPINGIDPDSIKKSAKETRETFLGNEKASEFKHTTALNHICKSLGFKGGFSGYKKEWESNLKPFMKRHGLLERSEVIEEELQDKFVELKAREIADRLFCPGQKIPKKIFVGADYFDLLKVVAECGFGDVAIARGNLQFARVSLDQVSEYIPPNNYFVVGEEARFRWEDIFNCLDNLIGDQLLDFGSETNRANIVAQLYNTSAAEMQEIEAAGALFAKCIRLLESGWIDVIPYNENLVFLRAKNGKYDFVFKDMRDEEFQSNPYKPYLRSKDISSNGEENQFREWLYFKYDGWLAEDTHKAEHTFYDKGGVVSGYPSQMKILEDYFVCEKRYQPIVKRYRHMSGFHPVSLGSKSIYFSDLITVGQFKKFLKRNPDYVWHRKKQSNLDSLSVLENEKDNYPASVTWYDAMAYARWVKREKRAPVRLLSEEEWLSLADRLGQRTVNQKVVSEALGCRLASFYDPSGEKFEGHPPYSDDFDAWELRYEEDAFFKQQAETGFEVVCSAFFGEWLNMQGAAINSLFGCSQYCVWEAALNIVSANRARFAPTSTGKYKSMKIGFRVAYDAEAVA
;
A
#
# COMPACT_ATOMS: atom_id res chain seq x y z
N MET A 1 10.80 24.27 15.67
CA MET A 1 9.81 23.49 14.91
C MET A 1 10.57 22.60 13.94
N SER A 2 10.26 21.31 13.89
CA SER A 2 10.83 20.40 12.88
C SER A 2 9.92 20.47 11.67
N TYR A 3 10.46 20.89 10.51
CA TYR A 3 9.73 20.82 9.25
C TYR A 3 9.67 19.37 8.76
N ARG A 4 8.68 19.04 7.94
CA ARG A 4 8.63 17.78 7.21
C ARG A 4 9.91 17.56 6.43
N THR A 5 10.39 16.32 6.51
CA THR A 5 11.57 15.86 5.79
C THR A 5 11.11 15.23 4.49
N TYR A 6 11.57 15.78 3.36
CA TYR A 6 11.43 15.12 2.06
C TYR A 6 12.69 14.33 1.75
N PHE A 7 12.60 13.36 0.84
CA PHE A 7 13.74 12.50 0.49
C PHE A 7 14.12 12.64 -0.97
N LEU A 8 15.43 12.71 -1.20
CA LEU A 8 16.05 12.66 -2.52
C LEU A 8 16.72 11.31 -2.71
N LYS A 9 16.42 10.66 -3.83
CA LYS A 9 17.03 9.38 -4.21
C LYS A 9 18.44 9.58 -4.80
N PHE A 10 19.31 8.62 -4.53
CA PHE A 10 20.66 8.52 -5.10
C PHE A 10 20.80 7.23 -5.92
N GLN A 11 21.90 7.13 -6.65
CA GLN A 11 22.36 5.84 -7.17
C GLN A 11 22.70 4.89 -6.00
N ASN A 12 22.66 3.57 -6.24
CA ASN A 12 22.98 2.51 -5.27
C ASN A 12 22.10 2.45 -4.01
N LEU A 13 20.83 2.87 -4.11
CA LEU A 13 19.83 2.81 -3.04
C LEU A 13 20.12 3.72 -1.83
N HIS A 14 20.92 4.77 -2.02
CA HIS A 14 21.13 5.79 -0.99
C HIS A 14 19.99 6.84 -0.99
N LEU A 15 19.81 7.50 0.15
CA LEU A 15 18.80 8.54 0.35
C LEU A 15 19.39 9.75 1.05
N SER A 16 18.99 10.95 0.66
CA SER A 16 19.24 12.15 1.47
C SER A 16 17.92 12.71 1.97
N PRO A 17 17.80 12.98 3.28
CA PRO A 17 16.74 13.85 3.78
C PRO A 17 17.01 15.27 3.26
N ILE A 18 15.97 16.01 2.90
CA ILE A 18 16.00 17.38 2.43
C ILE A 18 15.12 18.21 3.37
N ASN A 19 15.79 18.82 4.35
CA ASN A 19 15.18 19.59 5.42
C ASN A 19 15.24 21.09 5.18
N GLY A 20 15.65 21.52 3.99
CA GLY A 20 15.87 22.91 3.63
C GLY A 20 16.85 23.01 2.47
N ILE A 21 16.85 24.16 1.80
CA ILE A 21 17.67 24.43 0.61
C ILE A 21 18.71 25.52 0.84
N ASP A 22 18.89 26.00 2.08
CA ASP A 22 20.00 26.89 2.44
C ASP A 22 21.31 26.10 2.62
N PRO A 23 22.49 26.75 2.59
CA PRO A 23 23.76 26.06 2.58
C PRO A 23 24.02 25.20 3.82
N ASP A 24 23.46 25.57 4.98
CA ASP A 24 23.67 24.81 6.21
C ASP A 24 22.71 23.63 6.29
N SER A 25 21.47 23.79 5.81
CA SER A 25 20.54 22.66 5.60
C SER A 25 21.11 21.61 4.64
N ILE A 26 21.68 22.01 3.50
CA ILE A 26 22.29 21.07 2.54
C ILE A 26 23.49 20.33 3.16
N LYS A 27 24.33 21.01 3.95
CA LYS A 27 25.42 20.34 4.70
C LYS A 27 24.88 19.33 5.70
N LYS A 28 23.82 19.68 6.42
CA LYS A 28 23.19 18.78 7.39
C LYS A 28 22.63 17.54 6.69
N SER A 29 21.88 17.72 5.61
CA SER A 29 21.38 16.64 4.74
C SER A 29 22.50 15.72 4.23
N ALA A 30 23.59 16.29 3.73
CA ALA A 30 24.75 15.51 3.26
C ALA A 30 25.47 14.75 4.38
N LYS A 31 25.43 15.26 5.62
CA LYS A 31 25.96 14.56 6.80
C LYS A 31 25.03 13.40 7.18
N GLU A 32 23.73 13.63 7.27
CA GLU A 32 22.71 12.62 7.59
C GLU A 32 22.67 11.49 6.57
N THR A 33 22.81 11.80 5.28
CA THR A 33 22.95 10.81 4.20
C THR A 33 24.04 9.78 4.52
N ARG A 34 25.19 10.26 5.04
CA ARG A 34 26.36 9.43 5.33
C ARG A 34 26.28 8.73 6.69
N GLU A 35 25.53 9.26 7.65
CA GLU A 35 25.53 8.72 9.01
C GLU A 35 24.34 7.81 9.27
N THR A 36 23.22 8.03 8.57
CA THR A 36 21.94 7.38 8.85
C THR A 36 21.39 6.62 7.63
N PHE A 37 21.49 7.20 6.43
CA PHE A 37 20.73 6.75 5.25
C PHE A 37 21.58 6.08 4.16
N LEU A 38 22.62 5.35 4.59
CA LEU A 38 23.44 4.57 3.68
C LEU A 38 22.73 3.29 3.26
N GLY A 39 22.73 3.04 1.95
CA GLY A 39 22.34 1.77 1.36
C GLY A 39 23.39 0.68 1.57
N ASN A 40 23.65 -0.14 0.54
CA ASN A 40 24.50 -1.32 0.63
C ASN A 40 26.02 -1.05 0.79
N GLU A 41 26.45 0.22 0.79
CA GLU A 41 27.86 0.59 0.96
C GLU A 41 28.22 0.82 2.43
N LYS A 42 29.45 0.52 2.82
CA LYS A 42 29.95 0.84 4.17
C LYS A 42 30.05 2.36 4.32
N ALA A 43 29.59 2.89 5.45
CA ALA A 43 29.63 4.33 5.78
C ALA A 43 30.97 5.03 5.56
N SER A 44 32.06 4.27 5.64
CA SER A 44 33.42 4.73 5.45
C SER A 44 33.77 5.09 4.00
N GLU A 45 33.00 4.64 3.00
CA GLU A 45 33.34 4.80 1.58
C GLU A 45 32.58 5.97 0.90
N PHE A 46 31.40 6.34 1.41
CA PHE A 46 30.61 7.44 0.83
C PHE A 46 31.08 8.82 1.33
N LYS A 47 31.77 9.57 0.45
CA LYS A 47 32.36 10.88 0.80
C LYS A 47 31.30 11.96 0.98
N HIS A 48 31.45 12.78 2.03
CA HIS A 48 30.55 13.92 2.31
C HIS A 48 30.46 14.91 1.14
N THR A 49 31.58 15.15 0.43
CA THR A 49 31.62 16.02 -0.76
C THR A 49 30.81 15.45 -1.92
N THR A 50 30.76 14.13 -2.07
CA THR A 50 29.91 13.45 -3.06
C THR A 50 28.43 13.67 -2.74
N ALA A 51 28.04 13.49 -1.48
CA ALA A 51 26.68 13.75 -1.01
C ALA A 51 26.23 15.19 -1.29
N LEU A 52 27.05 16.17 -0.88
CA LEU A 52 26.82 17.60 -1.12
C LEU A 52 26.60 17.91 -2.61
N ASN A 53 27.51 17.45 -3.46
CA ASN A 53 27.45 17.73 -4.89
C ASN A 53 26.25 17.06 -5.57
N HIS A 54 25.87 15.85 -5.13
CA HIS A 54 24.70 15.17 -5.64
C HIS A 54 23.41 15.89 -5.28
N ILE A 55 23.25 16.31 -4.01
CA ILE A 55 22.09 17.09 -3.57
C ILE A 55 21.98 18.37 -4.40
N CYS A 56 23.04 19.16 -4.51
CA CYS A 56 23.02 20.40 -5.28
C CYS A 56 22.69 20.15 -6.76
N LYS A 57 23.28 19.13 -7.39
CA LYS A 57 23.01 18.82 -8.79
C LYS A 57 21.56 18.39 -9.00
N SER A 58 21.02 17.58 -8.09
CA SER A 58 19.63 17.10 -8.18
C SER A 58 18.62 18.23 -8.02
N LEU A 59 18.93 19.26 -7.21
CA LEU A 59 18.15 20.50 -7.10
C LEU A 59 18.36 21.47 -8.28
N GLY A 60 19.12 21.07 -9.31
CA GLY A 60 19.32 21.87 -10.54
C GLY A 60 20.49 22.86 -10.49
N PHE A 61 21.36 22.80 -9.47
CA PHE A 61 22.50 23.70 -9.35
C PHE A 61 23.75 23.20 -10.07
N LYS A 62 24.49 24.11 -10.70
CA LYS A 62 25.74 23.82 -11.42
C LYS A 62 26.97 24.08 -10.55
N GLY A 63 28.09 23.40 -10.84
CA GLY A 63 29.38 23.63 -10.16
C GLY A 63 29.50 23.02 -8.75
N GLY A 64 28.66 22.04 -8.41
CA GLY A 64 28.65 21.40 -7.09
C GLY A 64 28.31 22.36 -5.95
N PHE A 65 28.67 22.00 -4.72
CA PHE A 65 28.32 22.81 -3.55
C PHE A 65 28.95 24.21 -3.56
N SER A 66 30.17 24.34 -4.09
CA SER A 66 30.83 25.64 -4.23
C SER A 66 30.12 26.55 -5.23
N GLY A 67 29.61 25.98 -6.34
CA GLY A 67 28.79 26.72 -7.31
C GLY A 67 27.44 27.11 -6.72
N TYR A 68 26.78 26.17 -6.03
CA TYR A 68 25.53 26.43 -5.32
C TYR A 68 25.66 27.55 -4.27
N LYS A 69 26.75 27.63 -3.49
CA LYS A 69 26.93 28.75 -2.54
C LYS A 69 26.94 30.12 -3.21
N LYS A 70 27.54 30.22 -4.39
CA LYS A 70 27.56 31.47 -5.17
C LYS A 70 26.15 31.80 -5.64
N GLU A 71 25.48 30.81 -6.25
CA GLU A 71 24.10 30.91 -6.72
C GLU A 71 23.11 31.28 -5.61
N TRP A 72 23.31 30.74 -4.41
CA TRP A 72 22.51 31.02 -3.22
C TRP A 72 22.48 32.52 -2.91
N GLU A 73 23.66 33.15 -2.81
CA GLU A 73 23.75 34.58 -2.48
C GLU A 73 23.42 35.48 -3.68
N SER A 74 23.84 35.12 -4.90
CA SER A 74 23.69 36.01 -6.06
C SER A 74 22.32 35.96 -6.72
N ASN A 75 21.63 34.81 -6.66
CA ASN A 75 20.41 34.57 -7.45
C ASN A 75 19.25 34.07 -6.60
N LEU A 76 19.41 32.97 -5.86
CA LEU A 76 18.30 32.30 -5.19
C LEU A 76 17.72 33.15 -4.04
N LYS A 77 18.55 33.68 -3.16
CA LYS A 77 18.09 34.53 -2.05
C LYS A 77 17.45 35.85 -2.55
N PRO A 78 18.02 36.57 -3.55
CA PRO A 78 17.32 37.67 -4.21
C PRO A 78 16.01 37.27 -4.89
N PHE A 79 15.94 36.09 -5.51
CA PHE A 79 14.71 35.55 -6.10
C PHE A 79 13.64 35.33 -5.03
N MET A 80 13.98 34.65 -3.93
CA MET A 80 13.06 34.42 -2.82
C MET A 80 12.50 35.74 -2.26
N LYS A 81 13.36 36.74 -2.07
CA LYS A 81 12.94 38.08 -1.62
C LYS A 81 11.99 38.76 -2.62
N ARG A 82 12.30 38.70 -3.93
CA ARG A 82 11.49 39.31 -5.00
C ARG A 82 10.10 38.67 -5.09
N HIS A 83 10.00 37.37 -4.84
CA HIS A 83 8.75 36.61 -4.89
C HIS A 83 8.02 36.55 -3.53
N GLY A 84 8.52 37.23 -2.49
CA GLY A 84 7.86 37.25 -1.19
C GLY A 84 7.83 35.89 -0.49
N LEU A 85 8.89 35.09 -0.65
CA LEU A 85 9.08 33.82 0.06
C LEU A 85 9.74 34.12 1.41
N LEU A 86 8.90 34.45 2.40
CA LEU A 86 9.32 35.07 3.66
C LEU A 86 9.71 34.04 4.72
N GLU A 87 8.85 33.03 4.92
CA GLU A 87 8.98 32.05 5.99
C GLU A 87 8.67 30.66 5.44
N ARG A 88 9.52 29.68 5.74
CA ARG A 88 9.23 28.30 5.34
C ARG A 88 8.15 27.70 6.24
N SER A 89 7.15 27.05 5.65
CA SER A 89 6.14 26.28 6.37
C SER A 89 5.59 25.14 5.50
N GLU A 90 4.82 24.24 6.09
CA GLU A 90 4.18 23.11 5.40
C GLU A 90 2.88 23.57 4.70
N VAL A 91 3.00 24.43 3.69
CA VAL A 91 1.82 25.02 3.01
C VAL A 91 0.97 24.01 2.23
N ILE A 92 1.51 22.82 1.94
CA ILE A 92 0.81 21.73 1.26
C ILE A 92 -0.07 20.97 2.27
N GLU A 93 0.46 20.77 3.47
CA GLU A 93 -0.07 19.84 4.47
C GLU A 93 -0.65 20.54 5.69
N GLU A 94 -1.04 21.82 5.54
CA GLU A 94 -1.72 22.55 6.60
C GLU A 94 -2.95 21.73 7.06
N GLU A 95 -2.95 21.38 8.35
CA GLU A 95 -4.03 20.62 8.99
C GLU A 95 -5.23 21.53 9.20
N LEU A 96 -6.32 21.23 8.49
CA LEU A 96 -7.63 21.83 8.72
C LEU A 96 -8.57 20.70 9.15
N GLN A 97 -9.45 20.99 10.12
CA GLN A 97 -10.34 19.98 10.71
C GLN A 97 -11.22 19.31 9.64
N ASP A 98 -11.79 20.11 8.75
CA ASP A 98 -12.67 19.68 7.68
C ASP A 98 -12.05 20.00 6.30
N LYS A 99 -10.79 19.62 6.11
CA LYS A 99 -10.10 19.67 4.81
C LYS A 99 -10.67 18.63 3.86
N PHE A 100 -11.05 19.05 2.64
CA PHE A 100 -11.68 18.15 1.65
C PHE A 100 -10.79 17.80 0.44
N VAL A 101 -9.53 18.25 0.42
CA VAL A 101 -8.52 17.86 -0.58
C VAL A 101 -7.22 17.58 0.16
N GLU A 102 -6.63 16.41 -0.07
CA GLU A 102 -5.38 16.00 0.55
C GLU A 102 -4.35 15.60 -0.52
N LEU A 103 -3.45 16.52 -0.85
CA LEU A 103 -2.37 16.28 -1.80
C LEU A 103 -1.05 16.02 -1.08
N LYS A 104 -0.28 15.07 -1.57
CA LYS A 104 1.11 14.85 -1.13
C LYS A 104 2.08 15.71 -1.94
N ALA A 105 3.19 16.09 -1.33
CA ALA A 105 4.22 16.89 -2.00
C ALA A 105 4.78 16.20 -3.25
N ARG A 106 4.94 14.87 -3.23
CA ARG A 106 5.32 14.09 -4.41
C ARG A 106 4.32 14.18 -5.55
N GLU A 107 3.01 14.21 -5.28
CA GLU A 107 2.00 14.31 -6.34
C GLU A 107 2.12 15.65 -7.08
N ILE A 108 2.34 16.72 -6.33
CA ILE A 108 2.64 18.04 -6.89
C ILE A 108 3.96 18.01 -7.68
N ALA A 109 5.02 17.42 -7.11
CA ALA A 109 6.32 17.31 -7.79
C ALA A 109 6.21 16.53 -9.11
N ASP A 110 5.64 15.33 -9.08
CA ASP A 110 5.43 14.47 -10.24
C ASP A 110 4.62 15.23 -11.33
N ARG A 111 3.55 15.95 -10.96
CA ARG A 111 2.75 16.77 -11.89
C ARG A 111 3.57 17.90 -12.52
N LEU A 112 4.32 18.66 -11.71
CA LEU A 112 5.03 19.86 -12.15
C LEU A 112 6.28 19.55 -12.99
N PHE A 113 6.94 18.42 -12.73
CA PHE A 113 8.15 18.01 -13.45
C PHE A 113 7.89 16.98 -14.55
N CYS A 114 6.62 16.60 -14.79
CA CYS A 114 6.24 15.71 -15.89
C CYS A 114 6.49 16.38 -17.26
N PRO A 115 7.28 15.77 -18.16
CA PRO A 115 7.54 16.33 -19.48
C PRO A 115 6.27 16.56 -20.30
N GLY A 116 6.19 17.70 -20.99
CA GLY A 116 5.07 18.03 -21.89
C GLY A 116 3.83 18.61 -21.19
N GLN A 117 3.83 18.67 -19.87
CA GLN A 117 2.74 19.26 -19.10
C GLN A 117 2.89 20.79 -18.97
N LYS A 118 1.77 21.53 -19.04
CA LYS A 118 1.76 22.96 -18.74
C LYS A 118 1.96 23.15 -17.22
N ILE A 119 2.79 24.11 -16.84
CA ILE A 119 2.97 24.46 -15.42
C ILE A 119 1.81 25.40 -15.01
N PRO A 120 1.00 25.04 -14.00
CA PRO A 120 -0.05 25.90 -13.48
C PRO A 120 0.53 27.12 -12.79
N LYS A 121 -0.26 28.19 -12.68
CA LYS A 121 0.04 29.37 -11.86
C LYS A 121 -0.27 29.14 -10.40
N LYS A 122 -1.33 28.38 -10.11
CA LYS A 122 -1.71 28.00 -8.75
C LYS A 122 -2.20 26.56 -8.70
N ILE A 123 -2.06 25.97 -7.52
CA ILE A 123 -2.61 24.66 -7.18
C ILE A 123 -3.52 24.85 -5.97
N PHE A 124 -4.69 24.22 -6.01
CA PHE A 124 -5.56 24.13 -4.85
C PHE A 124 -5.12 22.94 -3.99
N VAL A 125 -4.70 23.20 -2.76
CA VAL A 125 -4.18 22.18 -1.82
C VAL A 125 -5.15 21.90 -0.66
N GLY A 126 -6.38 22.42 -0.75
CA GLY A 126 -7.44 22.21 0.24
C GLY A 126 -7.78 23.46 1.04
N ALA A 127 -9.05 23.53 1.43
CA ALA A 127 -9.60 24.55 2.33
C ALA A 127 -10.59 23.86 3.27
N ASP A 128 -11.13 24.61 4.23
CA ASP A 128 -12.25 24.15 5.03
C ASP A 128 -13.50 24.00 4.15
N TYR A 129 -14.20 22.88 4.25
CA TYR A 129 -15.38 22.64 3.42
C TYR A 129 -16.56 23.53 3.78
N PHE A 130 -16.72 23.94 5.05
CA PHE A 130 -17.78 24.86 5.42
C PHE A 130 -17.55 26.24 4.82
N ASP A 131 -16.29 26.66 4.61
CA ASP A 131 -15.98 27.86 3.84
C ASP A 131 -16.44 27.73 2.39
N LEU A 132 -16.23 26.56 1.75
CA LEU A 132 -16.77 26.28 0.41
C LEU A 132 -18.29 26.39 0.37
N LEU A 133 -18.99 25.76 1.31
CA LEU A 133 -20.45 25.80 1.38
C LEU A 133 -20.98 27.22 1.56
N LYS A 134 -20.37 28.01 2.46
CA LYS A 134 -20.74 29.41 2.73
C LYS A 134 -20.58 30.25 1.47
N VAL A 135 -19.43 30.18 0.80
CA VAL A 135 -19.14 30.97 -0.41
C VAL A 135 -20.07 30.58 -1.57
N VAL A 136 -20.35 29.29 -1.75
CA VAL A 136 -21.30 28.82 -2.78
C VAL A 136 -22.70 29.38 -2.53
N ALA A 137 -23.17 29.34 -1.28
CA ALA A 137 -24.48 29.87 -0.89
C ALA A 137 -24.57 31.40 -1.08
N GLU A 138 -23.50 32.14 -0.79
CA GLU A 138 -23.45 33.61 -0.93
C GLU A 138 -23.41 34.07 -2.39
N CYS A 139 -22.63 33.38 -3.23
CA CYS A 139 -22.41 33.78 -4.63
C CYS A 139 -23.56 33.35 -5.57
N GLY A 140 -24.48 32.50 -5.10
CA GLY A 140 -25.61 31.99 -5.91
C GLY A 140 -25.17 31.15 -7.11
N PHE A 141 -23.95 30.60 -7.08
CA PHE A 141 -23.40 29.76 -8.15
C PHE A 141 -24.00 28.33 -8.16
N GLY A 142 -24.65 27.95 -7.05
CA GLY A 142 -25.39 26.72 -6.86
C GLY A 142 -26.19 26.78 -5.56
N ASP A 143 -27.08 25.82 -5.36
CA ASP A 143 -27.80 25.65 -4.09
C ASP A 143 -27.02 24.72 -3.16
N VAL A 144 -26.93 25.06 -1.88
CA VAL A 144 -26.51 24.10 -0.85
C VAL A 144 -27.74 23.31 -0.41
N ALA A 145 -27.61 21.99 -0.29
CA ALA A 145 -28.68 21.11 0.17
C ALA A 145 -28.19 20.16 1.26
N ILE A 146 -29.10 19.76 2.15
CA ILE A 146 -28.85 18.79 3.21
C ILE A 146 -29.70 17.52 3.02
N ALA A 147 -29.10 16.35 3.25
CA ALA A 147 -29.83 15.09 3.36
C ALA A 147 -30.69 15.04 4.64
N ARG A 148 -31.99 14.76 4.51
CA ARG A 148 -32.89 14.47 5.64
C ARG A 148 -33.59 13.13 5.44
N GLY A 149 -33.26 12.14 6.29
CA GLY A 149 -33.90 10.82 6.27
C GLY A 149 -33.65 10.03 4.97
N ASN A 150 -34.65 9.28 4.51
CA ASN A 150 -34.57 8.40 3.33
C ASN A 150 -34.57 9.20 2.00
N LEU A 151 -33.51 9.97 1.75
CA LEU A 151 -33.22 10.65 0.47
C LEU A 151 -34.03 11.92 0.17
N GLN A 152 -34.66 12.57 1.16
CA GLN A 152 -35.25 13.91 0.94
C GLN A 152 -34.17 14.98 1.09
N PHE A 153 -34.00 15.80 0.06
CA PHE A 153 -33.07 16.92 0.06
C PHE A 153 -33.84 18.22 0.30
N ALA A 154 -33.39 19.00 1.28
CA ALA A 154 -33.89 20.35 1.49
C ALA A 154 -32.78 21.33 1.10
N ARG A 155 -33.10 22.32 0.26
CA ARG A 155 -32.22 23.48 0.08
C ARG A 155 -32.05 24.17 1.42
N VAL A 156 -30.82 24.55 1.74
CA VAL A 156 -30.49 25.24 2.98
C VAL A 156 -30.04 26.65 2.68
N SER A 157 -30.52 27.60 3.48
CA SER A 157 -30.00 28.96 3.49
C SER A 157 -28.68 29.03 4.27
N LEU A 158 -27.93 30.12 4.10
CA LEU A 158 -26.63 30.30 4.74
C LEU A 158 -26.67 30.12 6.27
N ASP A 159 -27.72 30.61 6.93
CA ASP A 159 -27.96 30.48 8.37
C ASP A 159 -28.23 29.05 8.84
N GLN A 160 -28.48 28.13 7.91
CA GLN A 160 -28.73 26.72 8.17
C GLN A 160 -27.49 25.85 7.92
N VAL A 161 -26.42 26.40 7.34
CA VAL A 161 -25.11 25.71 7.25
C VAL A 161 -24.47 25.73 8.63
N SER A 162 -24.34 24.55 9.23
CA SER A 162 -23.83 24.36 10.59
C SER A 162 -22.72 23.32 10.64
N GLU A 163 -21.62 23.69 11.30
CA GLU A 163 -20.46 22.83 11.60
C GLU A 163 -20.81 21.69 12.58
N TYR A 164 -21.96 21.75 13.25
CA TYR A 164 -22.45 20.63 14.09
C TYR A 164 -23.07 19.49 13.28
N ILE A 165 -23.31 19.69 11.98
CA ILE A 165 -23.82 18.67 11.08
C ILE A 165 -22.62 18.13 10.30
N PRO A 166 -22.37 16.80 10.31
CA PRO A 166 -21.24 16.22 9.61
C PRO A 166 -21.21 16.61 8.12
N PRO A 167 -20.05 16.98 7.56
CA PRO A 167 -19.93 17.45 6.17
C PRO A 167 -20.56 16.55 5.12
N ASN A 168 -20.54 15.22 5.31
CA ASN A 168 -21.13 14.24 4.39
C ASN A 168 -22.66 14.37 4.23
N ASN A 169 -23.33 15.14 5.07
CA ASN A 169 -24.77 15.42 4.92
C ASN A 169 -25.06 16.57 3.93
N TYR A 170 -24.05 17.34 3.53
CA TYR A 170 -24.20 18.49 2.64
C TYR A 170 -23.77 18.19 1.22
N PHE A 171 -24.49 18.79 0.28
CA PHE A 171 -24.21 18.71 -1.15
C PHE A 171 -24.30 20.10 -1.78
N VAL A 172 -23.53 20.29 -2.85
CA VAL A 172 -23.66 21.45 -3.73
C VAL A 172 -24.39 21.00 -4.99
N VAL A 173 -25.45 21.73 -5.35
CA VAL A 173 -26.30 21.44 -6.50
C VAL A 173 -26.20 22.60 -7.49
N GLY A 174 -25.67 22.31 -8.68
CA GLY A 174 -25.67 23.21 -9.84
C GLY A 174 -26.83 22.91 -10.79
N GLU A 175 -26.85 23.57 -11.94
CA GLU A 175 -27.91 23.39 -12.95
C GLU A 175 -27.95 21.97 -13.54
N GLU A 176 -26.79 21.39 -13.81
CA GLU A 176 -26.65 20.10 -14.53
C GLU A 176 -25.98 19.00 -13.69
N ALA A 177 -25.46 19.33 -12.51
CA ALA A 177 -24.65 18.42 -11.70
C ALA A 177 -24.79 18.70 -10.20
N ARG A 178 -24.35 17.74 -9.39
CA ARG A 178 -24.18 17.91 -7.94
C ARG A 178 -22.91 17.21 -7.50
N PHE A 179 -22.30 17.69 -6.42
CA PHE A 179 -21.22 16.97 -5.76
C PHE A 179 -21.42 16.97 -4.24
N ARG A 180 -20.83 15.97 -3.62
CA ARG A 180 -20.81 15.73 -2.17
C ARG A 180 -19.36 15.72 -1.70
N TRP A 181 -19.15 15.86 -0.40
CA TRP A 181 -17.82 15.69 0.19
C TRP A 181 -17.17 14.38 -0.27
N GLU A 182 -17.91 13.27 -0.17
CA GLU A 182 -17.42 11.93 -0.52
C GLU A 182 -17.02 11.81 -1.99
N ASP A 183 -17.68 12.54 -2.89
CA ASP A 183 -17.31 12.53 -4.30
C ASP A 183 -15.93 13.19 -4.47
N ILE A 184 -15.62 14.22 -3.68
CA ILE A 184 -14.31 14.87 -3.72
C ILE A 184 -13.23 13.92 -3.19
N PHE A 185 -13.38 13.51 -1.94
CA PHE A 185 -12.39 12.73 -1.20
C PHE A 185 -12.15 11.33 -1.79
N ASN A 186 -13.16 10.71 -2.40
CA ASN A 186 -12.99 9.36 -2.94
C ASN A 186 -12.46 9.33 -4.37
N CYS A 187 -12.56 10.43 -5.14
CA CYS A 187 -12.20 10.35 -6.56
C CYS A 187 -11.77 11.64 -7.28
N LEU A 188 -11.98 12.84 -6.73
CA LEU A 188 -11.68 14.10 -7.46
C LEU A 188 -10.49 14.90 -6.88
N ASP A 189 -10.01 14.55 -5.70
CA ASP A 189 -8.88 15.18 -5.00
C ASP A 189 -7.50 14.77 -5.56
N ASN A 190 -7.36 14.80 -6.89
CA ASN A 190 -6.14 14.41 -7.59
C ASN A 190 -5.65 15.48 -8.57
N LEU A 191 -4.39 15.34 -8.99
CA LEU A 191 -3.75 16.23 -9.97
C LEU A 191 -3.69 15.66 -11.39
N ILE A 192 -4.31 14.49 -11.65
CA ILE A 192 -4.29 13.81 -12.96
C ILE A 192 -5.01 14.69 -13.99
N GLY A 193 -6.18 15.21 -13.60
CA GLY A 193 -6.86 16.26 -14.32
C GLY A 193 -6.42 17.66 -13.90
N ASP A 194 -7.18 18.65 -14.36
CA ASP A 194 -6.96 20.06 -14.10
C ASP A 194 -7.93 20.63 -13.05
N GLN A 195 -8.74 19.78 -12.39
CA GLN A 195 -9.78 20.24 -11.46
C GLN A 195 -9.25 21.04 -10.27
N LEU A 196 -7.99 20.82 -9.86
CA LEU A 196 -7.31 21.54 -8.77
C LEU A 196 -6.28 22.57 -9.28
N LEU A 197 -6.27 22.85 -10.59
CA LEU A 197 -5.25 23.68 -11.23
C LEU A 197 -5.82 24.99 -11.75
N ASP A 198 -5.02 26.05 -11.61
CA ASP A 198 -5.27 27.33 -12.24
C ASP A 198 -4.11 27.69 -13.18
N PHE A 199 -4.40 27.75 -14.47
CA PHE A 199 -3.44 28.16 -15.51
C PHE A 199 -3.52 29.65 -15.86
N GLY A 200 -4.36 30.42 -15.16
CA GLY A 200 -4.71 31.81 -15.46
C GLY A 200 -5.93 31.92 -16.40
N SER A 201 -6.07 33.08 -17.04
CA SER A 201 -7.23 33.46 -17.87
C SER A 201 -7.43 32.64 -19.16
N GLU A 202 -6.64 31.61 -19.41
CA GLU A 202 -6.55 30.93 -20.71
C GLU A 202 -7.41 29.65 -20.83
N THR A 203 -8.02 29.15 -19.76
CA THR A 203 -8.70 27.83 -19.80
C THR A 203 -10.03 27.83 -19.06
N ASN A 204 -11.13 27.86 -19.80
CA ASN A 204 -12.51 27.77 -19.27
C ASN A 204 -13.03 26.33 -19.13
N ARG A 205 -12.24 25.30 -19.50
CA ARG A 205 -12.62 23.89 -19.31
C ARG A 205 -11.45 23.15 -18.69
N ALA A 206 -11.57 22.83 -17.40
CA ALA A 206 -10.67 21.90 -16.75
C ALA A 206 -10.90 20.51 -17.34
N ASN A 207 -9.83 19.79 -17.69
CA ASN A 207 -9.92 18.36 -17.96
C ASN A 207 -10.20 17.66 -16.63
N ILE A 208 -11.41 17.09 -16.44
CA ILE A 208 -11.77 16.43 -15.20
C ILE A 208 -11.35 14.96 -15.29
N VAL A 209 -10.63 14.48 -14.29
CA VAL A 209 -10.28 13.06 -14.18
C VAL A 209 -10.67 12.54 -12.80
N ALA A 210 -11.64 11.62 -12.78
CA ALA A 210 -12.07 10.95 -11.57
C ALA A 210 -11.33 9.60 -11.40
N GLN A 211 -10.88 9.32 -10.19
CA GLN A 211 -10.30 8.01 -9.82
C GLN A 211 -11.39 7.02 -9.39
N LEU A 212 -12.42 6.87 -10.22
CA LEU A 212 -13.52 5.93 -10.02
C LEU A 212 -13.42 4.80 -11.05
N TYR A 213 -13.40 3.56 -10.60
CA TYR A 213 -13.16 2.40 -11.47
C TYR A 213 -14.29 1.37 -11.34
N ASN A 214 -14.41 0.47 -12.33
CA ASN A 214 -15.47 -0.54 -12.39
C ASN A 214 -16.88 0.05 -12.28
N THR A 215 -17.12 1.11 -13.04
CA THR A 215 -18.37 1.87 -13.04
C THR A 215 -18.92 1.97 -14.46
N SER A 216 -20.22 2.25 -14.59
CA SER A 216 -20.84 2.48 -15.89
C SER A 216 -20.39 3.81 -16.50
N ALA A 217 -20.52 3.94 -17.82
CA ALA A 217 -20.22 5.21 -18.50
C ALA A 217 -21.11 6.37 -18.01
N ALA A 218 -22.35 6.08 -17.57
CA ALA A 218 -23.26 7.09 -17.04
C ALA A 218 -22.79 7.63 -15.68
N GLU A 219 -22.40 6.73 -14.77
CA GLU A 219 -21.84 7.11 -13.46
C GLU A 219 -20.52 7.90 -13.63
N MET A 220 -19.68 7.52 -14.59
CA MET A 220 -18.46 8.28 -14.92
C MET A 220 -18.80 9.69 -15.42
N GLN A 221 -19.80 9.85 -16.29
CA GLN A 221 -20.24 11.17 -16.75
C GLN A 221 -20.81 12.02 -15.61
N GLU A 222 -21.56 11.41 -14.69
CA GLU A 222 -22.08 12.10 -13.51
C GLU A 222 -20.94 12.62 -12.61
N ILE A 223 -19.92 11.81 -12.36
CA ILE A 223 -18.80 12.21 -11.50
C ILE A 223 -17.88 13.25 -12.19
N GLU A 224 -17.71 13.17 -13.50
CA GLU A 224 -16.98 14.20 -14.27
C GLU A 224 -17.74 15.53 -14.25
N ALA A 225 -19.06 15.52 -14.37
CA ALA A 225 -19.89 16.71 -14.24
C ALA A 225 -19.84 17.29 -12.82
N ALA A 226 -19.84 16.43 -11.79
CA ALA A 226 -19.62 16.80 -10.40
C ALA A 226 -18.24 17.47 -10.21
N GLY A 227 -17.18 16.91 -10.79
CA GLY A 227 -15.84 17.47 -10.78
C GLY A 227 -15.74 18.83 -11.50
N ALA A 228 -16.46 19.01 -12.60
CA ALA A 228 -16.54 20.29 -13.30
C ALA A 228 -17.22 21.38 -12.44
N LEU A 229 -18.31 21.03 -11.75
CA LEU A 229 -18.97 21.91 -10.79
C LEU A 229 -18.05 22.23 -9.61
N PHE A 230 -17.42 21.21 -9.02
CA PHE A 230 -16.45 21.35 -7.95
C PHE A 230 -15.30 22.31 -8.31
N ALA A 231 -14.66 22.11 -9.45
CA ALA A 231 -13.58 22.95 -9.95
C ALA A 231 -14.01 24.42 -10.11
N LYS A 232 -15.28 24.68 -10.44
CA LYS A 232 -15.82 26.04 -10.49
C LYS A 232 -16.02 26.61 -9.08
N CYS A 233 -16.58 25.84 -8.16
CA CYS A 233 -16.84 26.28 -6.78
C CYS A 233 -15.56 26.63 -6.02
N ILE A 234 -14.49 25.84 -6.13
CA ILE A 234 -13.22 26.13 -5.42
C ILE A 234 -12.53 27.42 -5.92
N ARG A 235 -12.84 27.90 -7.13
CA ARG A 235 -12.33 29.19 -7.64
C ARG A 235 -12.96 30.39 -6.96
N LEU A 236 -14.09 30.20 -6.27
CA LEU A 236 -14.71 31.23 -5.46
C LEU A 236 -13.96 31.45 -4.13
N LEU A 237 -13.15 30.48 -3.70
CA LEU A 237 -12.40 30.56 -2.46
C LEU A 237 -11.13 31.42 -2.62
N GLU A 238 -10.88 32.30 -1.64
CA GLU A 238 -9.59 32.97 -1.52
C GLU A 238 -8.53 32.07 -0.86
N SER A 239 -8.95 31.13 -0.01
CA SER A 239 -8.10 30.18 0.71
C SER A 239 -7.84 28.91 -0.12
N GLY A 240 -6.87 28.11 0.32
CA GLY A 240 -6.50 26.83 -0.29
C GLY A 240 -5.71 26.89 -1.60
N TRP A 241 -5.63 28.06 -2.25
CA TRP A 241 -4.78 28.27 -3.42
C TRP A 241 -3.38 28.72 -3.04
N ILE A 242 -2.36 28.02 -3.57
CA ILE A 242 -0.94 28.39 -3.45
C ILE A 242 -0.34 28.70 -4.81
N ASP A 243 0.51 29.73 -4.88
CA ASP A 243 1.20 30.12 -6.10
C ASP A 243 2.33 29.14 -6.42
N VAL A 244 2.46 28.79 -7.69
CA VAL A 244 3.53 27.95 -8.24
C VAL A 244 4.57 28.85 -8.88
N ILE A 245 5.78 28.83 -8.32
CA ILE A 245 6.87 29.75 -8.70
C ILE A 245 8.11 28.95 -9.09
N PRO A 246 8.27 28.59 -10.38
CA PRO A 246 9.43 27.86 -10.86
C PRO A 246 10.72 28.67 -10.68
N TYR A 247 11.76 28.04 -10.14
CA TYR A 247 13.10 28.62 -10.04
C TYR A 247 14.04 28.10 -11.14
N ASN A 248 14.08 26.77 -11.30
CA ASN A 248 14.84 26.09 -12.35
C ASN A 248 14.13 24.80 -12.78
N GLU A 249 14.77 23.98 -13.63
CA GLU A 249 14.19 22.73 -14.16
C GLU A 249 13.89 21.64 -13.11
N ASN A 250 14.44 21.76 -11.89
CA ASN A 250 14.33 20.76 -10.83
C ASN A 250 13.82 21.33 -9.49
N LEU A 251 13.51 22.63 -9.40
CA LEU A 251 13.11 23.29 -8.16
C LEU A 251 11.98 24.29 -8.41
N VAL A 252 10.87 24.09 -7.70
CA VAL A 252 9.70 24.98 -7.73
C VAL A 252 9.34 25.35 -6.30
N PHE A 253 9.08 26.65 -6.08
CA PHE A 253 8.55 27.15 -4.82
C PHE A 253 7.03 27.20 -4.86
N LEU A 254 6.43 26.91 -3.72
CA LEU A 254 5.00 26.97 -3.49
C LEU A 254 4.73 28.02 -2.42
N ARG A 255 3.93 29.04 -2.74
CA ARG A 255 3.76 30.22 -1.87
C ARG A 255 2.30 30.42 -1.46
N ALA A 256 2.06 30.53 -0.17
CA ALA A 256 0.77 30.96 0.38
C ALA A 256 0.64 32.50 0.40
N LYS A 257 -0.59 33.01 0.50
CA LYS A 257 -0.91 34.46 0.43
C LYS A 257 -0.16 35.33 1.46
N ASN A 258 0.15 34.77 2.63
CA ASN A 258 0.89 35.45 3.72
C ASN A 258 2.41 35.45 3.54
N GLY A 259 2.94 34.95 2.42
CA GLY A 259 4.37 34.84 2.16
C GLY A 259 5.04 33.62 2.81
N LYS A 260 4.28 32.78 3.50
CA LYS A 260 4.75 31.45 3.87
C LYS A 260 4.97 30.61 2.59
N TYR A 261 5.95 29.74 2.61
CA TYR A 261 6.28 28.93 1.44
C TYR A 261 6.78 27.53 1.79
N ASP A 262 6.63 26.62 0.84
CA ASP A 262 7.39 25.37 0.77
C ASP A 262 8.03 25.23 -0.62
N PHE A 263 8.69 24.12 -0.88
CA PHE A 263 9.26 23.82 -2.19
C PHE A 263 9.11 22.35 -2.53
N VAL A 264 9.00 22.08 -3.83
CA VAL A 264 9.09 20.74 -4.39
C VAL A 264 10.25 20.65 -5.37
N PHE A 265 10.80 19.46 -5.51
CA PHE A 265 11.90 19.21 -6.43
C PHE A 265 11.68 17.94 -7.23
N LYS A 266 12.34 17.87 -8.39
CA LYS A 266 12.23 16.70 -9.28
C LYS A 266 12.71 15.44 -8.55
N ASP A 267 11.99 14.33 -8.74
CA ASP A 267 12.27 13.04 -8.10
C ASP A 267 12.13 13.02 -6.56
N MET A 268 11.38 13.96 -5.98
CA MET A 268 11.06 13.98 -4.55
C MET A 268 10.33 12.71 -4.08
N ARG A 269 10.52 12.36 -2.80
CA ARG A 269 9.78 11.31 -2.09
C ARG A 269 9.27 11.87 -0.76
N ASP A 270 8.01 11.58 -0.43
CA ASP A 270 7.37 12.07 0.81
C ASP A 270 7.87 11.37 2.07
N GLU A 271 8.40 10.16 1.92
CA GLU A 271 8.73 9.25 3.02
C GLU A 271 10.06 8.54 2.77
N GLU A 272 10.73 8.14 3.86
CA GLU A 272 11.91 7.28 3.82
C GLU A 272 11.56 5.91 3.24
N PHE A 273 12.42 5.35 2.38
CA PHE A 273 12.25 3.98 1.92
C PHE A 273 12.41 2.97 3.08
N GLN A 274 11.32 2.30 3.44
CA GLN A 274 11.35 1.22 4.42
C GLN A 274 11.83 -0.09 3.80
N SER A 275 13.14 -0.34 3.87
CA SER A 275 13.77 -1.59 3.41
C SER A 275 13.22 -2.85 4.09
N ASN A 276 12.68 -2.71 5.30
CA ASN A 276 11.96 -3.76 6.00
C ASN A 276 10.60 -3.23 6.48
N PRO A 277 9.53 -3.41 5.69
CA PRO A 277 8.18 -2.96 6.04
C PRO A 277 7.55 -3.77 7.18
N TYR A 278 8.18 -4.86 7.62
CA TYR A 278 7.62 -5.80 8.59
C TYR A 278 8.14 -5.58 10.01
N LYS A 279 8.86 -4.48 10.27
CA LYS A 279 9.20 -4.09 11.63
C LYS A 279 7.91 -3.77 12.42
N PRO A 280 7.85 -4.08 13.74
CA PRO A 280 8.88 -4.71 14.55
C PRO A 280 8.92 -6.26 14.46
N TYR A 281 7.96 -6.88 13.79
CA TYR A 281 7.74 -8.33 13.81
C TYR A 281 8.89 -9.14 13.22
N LEU A 282 9.43 -8.73 12.08
CA LEU A 282 10.60 -9.36 11.45
C LEU A 282 11.82 -8.45 11.44
N ARG A 283 13.00 -9.00 11.74
CA ARG A 283 14.26 -8.26 11.60
C ARG A 283 14.73 -8.32 10.14
N SER A 284 15.59 -7.41 9.74
CA SER A 284 16.10 -7.36 8.35
C SER A 284 16.79 -8.66 7.91
N LYS A 285 17.34 -9.45 8.84
CA LYS A 285 17.94 -10.76 8.57
C LYS A 285 16.92 -11.91 8.44
N ASP A 286 15.71 -11.71 8.95
CA ASP A 286 14.61 -12.69 8.92
C ASP A 286 13.74 -12.52 7.65
N ILE A 287 13.96 -11.47 6.86
CA ILE A 287 13.29 -11.25 5.58
C ILE A 287 14.19 -11.64 4.41
N SER A 288 13.58 -12.03 3.29
CA SER A 288 14.27 -12.15 2.02
C SER A 288 14.37 -10.77 1.38
N SER A 289 15.59 -10.29 1.11
CA SER A 289 15.83 -9.05 0.38
C SER A 289 15.28 -9.06 -1.06
N ASN A 290 14.89 -10.23 -1.59
CA ASN A 290 14.57 -10.42 -3.02
C ASN A 290 13.15 -10.96 -3.25
N GLY A 291 12.22 -10.82 -2.31
CA GLY A 291 10.80 -11.09 -2.65
C GLY A 291 10.37 -10.17 -3.81
N GLU A 292 9.60 -10.68 -4.76
CA GLU A 292 9.18 -9.95 -5.98
C GLU A 292 8.61 -8.56 -5.64
N GLU A 293 7.72 -8.50 -4.65
CA GLU A 293 7.13 -7.23 -4.16
C GLU A 293 8.18 -6.25 -3.60
N ASN A 294 9.22 -6.74 -2.92
CA ASN A 294 10.31 -5.88 -2.45
C ASN A 294 11.16 -5.36 -3.61
N GLN A 295 11.34 -6.14 -4.69
CA GLN A 295 12.09 -5.70 -5.87
C GLN A 295 11.33 -4.59 -6.61
N PHE A 296 10.01 -4.75 -6.79
CA PHE A 296 9.21 -3.75 -7.45
C PHE A 296 9.12 -2.46 -6.63
N ARG A 297 8.90 -2.54 -5.31
CA ARG A 297 8.91 -1.36 -4.42
C ARG A 297 10.25 -0.61 -4.45
N GLU A 298 11.36 -1.34 -4.45
CA GLU A 298 12.70 -0.74 -4.60
C GLU A 298 12.85 -0.05 -5.96
N TRP A 299 12.45 -0.70 -7.05
CA TRP A 299 12.46 -0.10 -8.39
C TRP A 299 11.57 1.15 -8.45
N LEU A 300 10.35 1.08 -7.92
CA LEU A 300 9.39 2.19 -7.90
C LEU A 300 9.89 3.37 -7.06
N TYR A 301 10.66 3.09 -6.01
CA TYR A 301 11.22 4.14 -5.19
C TYR A 301 12.47 4.77 -5.84
N PHE A 302 13.45 3.97 -6.23
CA PHE A 302 14.79 4.46 -6.61
C PHE A 302 15.01 4.67 -8.11
N LYS A 303 14.32 3.90 -8.95
CA LYS A 303 14.56 3.84 -10.40
C LYS A 303 13.46 4.47 -11.23
N TYR A 304 12.22 4.39 -10.75
CA TYR A 304 11.09 4.99 -11.43
C TYR A 304 11.26 6.51 -11.55
N ASP A 305 11.02 6.97 -12.77
CA ASP A 305 10.92 8.36 -13.20
C ASP A 305 9.61 8.45 -14.01
N GLY A 306 8.76 9.41 -13.69
CA GLY A 306 7.42 9.53 -14.24
C GLY A 306 6.41 10.05 -13.23
N TRP A 307 5.15 10.08 -13.66
CA TRP A 307 4.04 10.59 -12.87
C TRP A 307 3.26 9.44 -12.22
N LEU A 308 3.55 9.15 -10.94
CA LEU A 308 3.05 7.94 -10.28
C LEU A 308 1.51 7.87 -10.23
N ALA A 309 0.84 8.99 -9.96
CA ALA A 309 -0.63 9.02 -9.90
C ALA A 309 -1.27 8.70 -11.25
N GLU A 310 -0.72 9.24 -12.35
CA GLU A 310 -1.19 8.94 -13.71
C GLU A 310 -0.96 7.48 -14.09
N ASP A 311 0.23 6.92 -13.83
CA ASP A 311 0.51 5.52 -14.12
C ASP A 311 -0.33 4.56 -13.24
N THR A 312 -0.60 4.93 -11.99
CA THR A 312 -1.52 4.18 -11.11
C THR A 312 -2.94 4.18 -11.65
N HIS A 313 -3.43 5.32 -12.13
CA HIS A 313 -4.74 5.43 -12.75
C HIS A 313 -4.85 4.60 -14.04
N LYS A 314 -3.82 4.61 -14.89
CA LYS A 314 -3.75 3.74 -16.09
C LYS A 314 -3.71 2.25 -15.74
N ALA A 315 -3.01 1.89 -14.66
CA ALA A 315 -2.95 0.51 -14.19
C ALA A 315 -4.33 0.00 -13.73
N GLU A 316 -5.09 0.83 -13.01
CA GLU A 316 -6.48 0.53 -12.62
C GLU A 316 -7.37 0.29 -13.84
N HIS A 317 -7.38 1.21 -14.81
CA HIS A 317 -8.12 1.02 -16.06
C HIS A 317 -7.70 -0.27 -16.78
N THR A 318 -6.39 -0.51 -16.91
CA THR A 318 -5.86 -1.71 -17.57
C THR A 318 -6.33 -3.01 -16.87
N PHE A 319 -6.44 -3.00 -15.54
CA PHE A 319 -6.94 -4.16 -14.78
C PHE A 319 -8.40 -4.47 -15.12
N TYR A 320 -9.29 -3.46 -15.07
CA TYR A 320 -10.71 -3.66 -15.36
C TYR A 320 -10.98 -3.91 -16.86
N ASP A 321 -10.26 -3.25 -17.76
CA ASP A 321 -10.36 -3.45 -19.21
C ASP A 321 -9.96 -4.88 -19.64
N LYS A 322 -9.08 -5.53 -18.88
CA LYS A 322 -8.69 -6.94 -19.06
C LYS A 322 -9.66 -7.93 -18.40
N GLY A 323 -10.80 -7.47 -17.89
CA GLY A 323 -11.82 -8.30 -17.24
C GLY A 323 -11.57 -8.54 -15.75
N GLY A 324 -10.69 -7.75 -15.11
CA GLY A 324 -10.54 -7.76 -13.65
C GLY A 324 -11.85 -7.40 -12.96
N VAL A 325 -12.09 -7.99 -11.79
CA VAL A 325 -13.31 -7.77 -11.00
C VAL A 325 -12.97 -7.46 -9.55
N VAL A 326 -13.87 -6.77 -8.86
CA VAL A 326 -13.68 -6.33 -7.47
C VAL A 326 -13.35 -7.49 -6.53
N SER A 327 -13.96 -8.67 -6.69
CA SER A 327 -13.71 -9.85 -5.85
C SER A 327 -12.30 -10.44 -6.04
N GLY A 328 -11.68 -10.20 -7.19
CA GLY A 328 -10.34 -10.65 -7.56
C GLY A 328 -9.26 -9.56 -7.49
N TYR A 329 -9.59 -8.37 -6.99
CA TYR A 329 -8.66 -7.23 -6.94
C TYR A 329 -7.46 -7.54 -6.03
N PRO A 330 -6.21 -7.64 -6.56
CA PRO A 330 -5.08 -8.15 -5.79
C PRO A 330 -4.47 -7.09 -4.87
N SER A 331 -4.31 -5.86 -5.37
CA SER A 331 -3.93 -4.61 -4.70
C SER A 331 -3.48 -3.60 -5.75
N GLN A 332 -3.51 -2.31 -5.41
CA GLN A 332 -3.01 -1.24 -6.27
C GLN A 332 -1.53 -1.43 -6.66
N MET A 333 -0.69 -1.87 -5.71
CA MET A 333 0.73 -2.12 -5.97
C MET A 333 0.94 -3.26 -6.98
N LYS A 334 0.12 -4.32 -6.89
CA LYS A 334 0.25 -5.47 -7.78
C LYS A 334 -0.20 -5.15 -9.21
N ILE A 335 -1.35 -4.50 -9.37
CA ILE A 335 -1.81 -4.09 -10.71
C ILE A 335 -0.85 -3.09 -11.35
N LEU A 336 -0.22 -2.22 -10.55
CA LEU A 336 0.79 -1.27 -11.03
C LEU A 336 2.07 -1.99 -11.50
N GLU A 337 2.52 -3.01 -10.76
CA GLU A 337 3.62 -3.88 -11.19
C GLU A 337 3.29 -4.53 -12.54
N ASP A 338 2.12 -5.17 -12.65
CA ASP A 338 1.69 -5.87 -13.85
C ASP A 338 1.55 -4.92 -15.06
N TYR A 339 1.05 -3.72 -14.84
CA TYR A 339 1.01 -2.64 -15.82
C TYR A 339 2.42 -2.30 -16.33
N PHE A 340 3.39 -2.05 -15.44
CA PHE A 340 4.76 -1.73 -15.89
C PHE A 340 5.48 -2.90 -16.55
N VAL A 341 5.17 -4.14 -16.18
CA VAL A 341 5.66 -5.33 -16.89
C VAL A 341 5.08 -5.38 -18.31
N CYS A 342 3.77 -5.15 -18.47
CA CYS A 342 3.11 -5.10 -19.78
C CYS A 342 3.70 -3.99 -20.66
N GLU A 343 3.91 -2.81 -20.08
CA GLU A 343 4.53 -1.65 -20.76
C GLU A 343 6.05 -1.81 -20.98
N LYS A 344 6.65 -2.92 -20.53
CA LYS A 344 8.10 -3.20 -20.61
C LYS A 344 8.96 -2.14 -19.93
N ARG A 345 8.39 -1.36 -19.00
CA ARG A 345 9.09 -0.35 -18.17
C ARG A 345 9.73 -0.98 -16.95
N TYR A 346 9.22 -2.12 -16.49
CA TYR A 346 9.78 -2.93 -15.43
C TYR A 346 9.96 -4.38 -15.89
N GLN A 347 11.06 -5.00 -15.48
CA GLN A 347 11.31 -6.42 -15.71
C GLN A 347 11.74 -7.05 -14.37
N PRO A 348 10.91 -7.94 -13.79
CA PRO A 348 11.24 -8.58 -12.53
C PRO A 348 12.47 -9.47 -12.71
N ILE A 349 13.37 -9.47 -11.73
CA ILE A 349 14.55 -10.33 -11.76
C ILE A 349 14.13 -11.72 -11.30
N VAL A 350 13.79 -12.57 -12.25
CA VAL A 350 13.48 -13.98 -11.99
C VAL A 350 14.77 -14.80 -12.05
N LYS A 351 15.24 -15.24 -10.88
CA LYS A 351 16.33 -16.22 -10.79
C LYS A 351 15.71 -17.60 -10.70
N ARG A 352 16.10 -18.47 -11.62
CA ARG A 352 15.64 -19.85 -11.68
C ARG A 352 16.67 -20.77 -11.03
N TYR A 353 16.19 -21.85 -10.40
CA TYR A 353 17.04 -22.75 -9.62
C TYR A 353 16.78 -24.22 -9.97
N ARG A 354 17.79 -25.05 -9.70
CA ARG A 354 17.72 -26.50 -9.85
C ARG A 354 16.85 -27.13 -8.76
N HIS A 355 16.34 -28.32 -9.07
CA HIS A 355 15.62 -29.17 -8.14
C HIS A 355 16.41 -29.41 -6.85
N MET A 356 15.70 -29.41 -5.73
CA MET A 356 16.22 -29.74 -4.41
C MET A 356 15.39 -30.84 -3.78
N SER A 357 16.05 -31.70 -2.99
CA SER A 357 15.38 -32.71 -2.19
C SER A 357 14.32 -32.11 -1.25
N GLY A 358 13.16 -32.77 -1.20
CA GLY A 358 11.98 -32.35 -0.44
C GLY A 358 11.10 -31.30 -1.14
N PHE A 359 11.28 -31.11 -2.45
CA PHE A 359 10.40 -30.30 -3.27
C PHE A 359 9.91 -31.07 -4.50
N HIS A 360 8.68 -30.81 -4.92
CA HIS A 360 8.01 -31.44 -6.04
C HIS A 360 8.03 -30.51 -7.26
N PRO A 361 8.53 -30.95 -8.43
CA PRO A 361 8.46 -30.18 -9.67
C PRO A 361 7.04 -30.17 -10.24
N VAL A 362 6.59 -29.00 -10.70
CA VAL A 362 5.36 -28.86 -11.48
C VAL A 362 5.54 -27.78 -12.56
N SER A 363 4.92 -28.00 -13.72
CA SER A 363 4.78 -26.99 -14.77
C SER A 363 3.38 -26.36 -14.71
N LEU A 364 3.31 -25.05 -14.50
CA LEU A 364 2.11 -24.22 -14.52
C LEU A 364 2.14 -23.32 -15.77
N GLY A 365 1.69 -23.85 -16.90
CA GLY A 365 1.73 -23.14 -18.18
C GLY A 365 3.15 -22.76 -18.60
N SER A 366 3.45 -21.46 -18.68
CA SER A 366 4.77 -20.93 -19.05
C SER A 366 5.76 -20.87 -17.88
N LYS A 367 5.31 -21.16 -16.65
CA LYS A 367 6.12 -21.15 -15.44
C LYS A 367 6.36 -22.58 -14.95
N SER A 368 7.55 -22.87 -14.46
CA SER A 368 7.83 -24.11 -13.74
C SER A 368 8.22 -23.76 -12.32
N ILE A 369 7.65 -24.47 -11.34
CA ILE A 369 7.86 -24.23 -9.92
C ILE A 369 8.22 -25.53 -9.21
N TYR A 370 8.93 -25.38 -8.10
CA TYR A 370 9.16 -26.43 -7.12
C TYR A 370 8.47 -26.05 -5.81
N PHE A 371 7.64 -26.94 -5.25
CA PHE A 371 6.91 -26.67 -4.00
C PHE A 371 7.16 -27.76 -2.94
N SER A 372 7.05 -27.41 -1.66
CA SER A 372 7.20 -28.35 -0.54
C SER A 372 5.87 -28.99 -0.13
N ASP A 373 5.98 -30.08 0.63
CA ASP A 373 4.86 -30.53 1.47
C ASP A 373 4.45 -29.45 2.50
N LEU A 374 3.27 -29.61 3.13
CA LEU A 374 2.82 -28.74 4.22
C LEU A 374 3.87 -28.81 5.32
N ILE A 375 4.32 -27.65 5.78
CA ILE A 375 5.35 -27.61 6.82
C ILE A 375 4.76 -28.16 8.12
N THR A 376 5.37 -29.21 8.65
CA THR A 376 4.86 -29.89 9.83
C THR A 376 5.31 -29.23 11.13
N VAL A 377 4.61 -29.50 12.23
CA VAL A 377 4.98 -29.08 13.59
C VAL A 377 6.41 -29.50 13.92
N GLY A 378 6.80 -30.74 13.61
CA GLY A 378 8.17 -31.23 13.84
C GLY A 378 9.23 -30.49 13.02
N GLN A 379 8.94 -30.17 11.75
CA GLN A 379 9.82 -29.36 10.92
C GLN A 379 9.96 -27.93 11.46
N PHE A 380 8.88 -27.34 11.96
CA PHE A 380 8.88 -26.00 12.53
C PHE A 380 9.61 -25.94 13.89
N LYS A 381 9.38 -26.92 14.78
CA LYS A 381 10.14 -27.09 16.03
C LYS A 381 11.65 -27.16 15.76
N LYS A 382 12.07 -27.88 14.72
CA LYS A 382 13.48 -27.93 14.28
C LYS A 382 14.01 -26.55 13.85
N PHE A 383 13.21 -25.76 13.15
CA PHE A 383 13.55 -24.38 12.80
C PHE A 383 13.77 -23.53 14.06
N LEU A 384 12.84 -23.56 15.02
CA LEU A 384 12.94 -22.82 16.27
C LEU A 384 14.20 -23.19 17.06
N LYS A 385 14.48 -24.50 17.19
CA LYS A 385 15.68 -25.01 17.87
C LYS A 385 16.98 -24.54 17.22
N ARG A 386 17.00 -24.38 15.89
CA ARG A 386 18.19 -23.93 15.13
C ARG A 386 18.31 -22.41 14.99
N ASN A 387 17.31 -21.64 15.40
CA ASN A 387 17.29 -20.17 15.30
C ASN A 387 16.88 -19.53 16.64
N PRO A 388 17.65 -19.75 17.72
CA PRO A 388 17.31 -19.26 19.07
C PRO A 388 17.22 -17.72 19.14
N ASP A 389 17.98 -17.02 18.28
CA ASP A 389 17.96 -15.58 18.18
C ASP A 389 16.63 -15.05 17.61
N TYR A 390 15.99 -15.79 16.70
CA TYR A 390 14.65 -15.47 16.21
C TYR A 390 13.61 -15.74 17.30
N VAL A 391 13.70 -16.86 18.01
CA VAL A 391 12.82 -17.18 19.14
C VAL A 391 12.86 -16.07 20.20
N TRP A 392 14.05 -15.59 20.55
CA TRP A 392 14.22 -14.50 21.51
C TRP A 392 13.57 -13.19 21.05
N HIS A 393 13.73 -12.82 19.77
CA HIS A 393 13.07 -11.64 19.19
C HIS A 393 11.55 -11.79 19.17
N ARG A 394 11.08 -12.96 18.74
CA ARG A 394 9.65 -13.31 18.62
C ARG A 394 8.93 -13.23 19.96
N LYS A 395 9.57 -13.65 21.06
CA LYS A 395 9.02 -13.55 22.42
C LYS A 395 8.82 -12.11 22.92
N LYS A 396 9.47 -11.12 22.30
CA LYS A 396 9.29 -9.69 22.65
C LYS A 396 8.10 -9.05 21.97
N GLN A 397 7.48 -9.73 21.01
CA GLN A 397 6.33 -9.22 20.27
C GLN A 397 5.07 -9.71 21.00
N SER A 398 4.44 -8.84 21.79
CA SER A 398 3.23 -9.16 22.55
C SER A 398 2.01 -9.40 21.66
N ASN A 399 1.98 -8.76 20.48
CA ASN A 399 0.79 -8.76 19.62
C ASN A 399 0.73 -9.95 18.64
N LEU A 400 1.55 -10.98 18.84
CA LEU A 400 1.59 -12.18 18.00
C LEU A 400 1.11 -13.39 18.80
N ASP A 401 0.22 -14.19 18.22
CA ASP A 401 -0.30 -15.41 18.85
C ASP A 401 0.85 -16.30 19.40
N SER A 402 0.60 -16.93 20.54
CA SER A 402 1.57 -17.84 21.17
C SER A 402 1.91 -19.02 20.27
N LEU A 403 3.18 -19.44 20.29
CA LEU A 403 3.65 -20.67 19.67
C LEU A 403 3.57 -21.89 20.63
N SER A 404 3.07 -21.72 21.87
CA SER A 404 2.98 -22.79 22.88
C SER A 404 2.17 -23.99 22.40
N VAL A 405 1.15 -23.74 21.58
CA VAL A 405 0.29 -24.78 20.98
C VAL A 405 1.11 -25.85 20.26
N LEU A 406 2.26 -25.51 19.68
CA LEU A 406 3.11 -26.47 18.97
C LEU A 406 3.63 -27.58 19.89
N GLU A 407 3.80 -27.32 21.19
CA GLU A 407 4.30 -28.31 22.14
C GLU A 407 3.27 -29.44 22.38
N ASN A 408 1.98 -29.12 22.26
CA ASN A 408 0.87 -30.05 22.49
C ASN A 408 0.34 -30.69 21.20
N GLU A 409 0.93 -30.36 20.05
CA GLU A 409 0.54 -30.86 18.73
C GLU A 409 1.44 -31.98 18.23
N LYS A 410 0.86 -32.92 17.48
CA LYS A 410 1.60 -34.02 16.86
C LYS A 410 2.57 -33.50 15.79
N ASP A 411 3.78 -34.04 15.76
CA ASP A 411 4.86 -33.56 14.89
C ASP A 411 4.58 -33.69 13.38
N ASN A 412 3.68 -34.59 12.98
CA ASN A 412 3.26 -34.82 11.60
C ASN A 412 2.08 -33.93 11.15
N TYR A 413 1.46 -33.17 12.06
CA TYR A 413 0.43 -32.21 11.70
C TYR A 413 1.00 -30.94 11.10
N PRO A 414 0.22 -30.19 10.28
CA PRO A 414 0.65 -28.91 9.75
C PRO A 414 0.89 -27.90 10.87
N ALA A 415 2.04 -27.23 10.84
CA ALA A 415 2.36 -26.18 11.79
C ALA A 415 1.43 -24.97 11.57
N SER A 416 0.61 -24.66 12.57
CA SER A 416 -0.23 -23.46 12.57
C SER A 416 0.54 -22.32 13.22
N VAL A 417 0.92 -21.32 12.43
CA VAL A 417 1.81 -20.23 12.86
C VAL A 417 1.33 -18.90 12.30
N THR A 418 1.91 -17.79 12.74
CA THR A 418 1.59 -16.47 12.16
C THR A 418 2.23 -16.32 10.77
N TRP A 419 1.75 -15.37 9.96
CA TRP A 419 2.34 -15.11 8.64
C TRP A 419 3.83 -14.73 8.75
N TYR A 420 4.18 -13.93 9.76
CA TYR A 420 5.58 -13.55 10.01
C TYR A 420 6.45 -14.77 10.33
N ASP A 421 5.90 -15.74 11.07
CA ASP A 421 6.61 -16.97 11.42
C ASP A 421 6.86 -17.85 10.19
N ALA A 422 5.89 -17.94 9.28
CA ALA A 422 6.04 -18.61 7.98
C ALA A 422 7.11 -17.94 7.10
N MET A 423 7.16 -16.61 7.07
CA MET A 423 8.18 -15.86 6.32
C MET A 423 9.58 -16.02 6.90
N ALA A 424 9.72 -15.99 8.23
CA ALA A 424 10.99 -16.27 8.91
C ALA A 424 11.49 -17.69 8.62
N TYR A 425 10.58 -18.67 8.60
CA TYR A 425 10.90 -20.04 8.20
C TYR A 425 11.38 -20.12 6.74
N ALA A 426 10.65 -19.50 5.80
CA ALA A 426 11.06 -19.47 4.39
C ALA A 426 12.47 -18.86 4.22
N ARG A 427 12.76 -17.79 4.97
CA ARG A 427 14.10 -17.16 4.99
C ARG A 427 15.18 -18.09 5.54
N TRP A 428 14.87 -18.85 6.59
CA TRP A 428 15.78 -19.85 7.15
C TRP A 428 16.07 -20.97 6.14
N VAL A 429 15.04 -21.53 5.50
CA VAL A 429 15.21 -22.54 4.43
C VAL A 429 16.07 -21.99 3.30
N LYS A 430 15.84 -20.73 2.88
CA LYS A 430 16.68 -20.06 1.89
C LYS A 430 18.16 -20.02 2.27
N ARG A 431 18.48 -19.82 3.55
CA ARG A 431 19.87 -19.80 4.04
C ARG A 431 20.47 -21.21 4.07
N GLU A 432 19.74 -22.18 4.59
CA GLU A 432 20.22 -23.57 4.72
C GLU A 432 20.40 -24.24 3.36
N LYS A 433 19.43 -24.05 2.45
CA LYS A 433 19.40 -24.71 1.14
C LYS A 433 19.97 -23.87 0.00
N ARG A 434 20.32 -22.60 0.24
CA ARG A 434 20.80 -21.64 -0.77
C ARG A 434 19.85 -21.44 -1.97
N ALA A 435 18.54 -21.52 -1.73
CA ALA A 435 17.49 -21.35 -2.74
C ALA A 435 16.55 -20.19 -2.39
N PRO A 436 15.91 -19.52 -3.37
CA PRO A 436 15.14 -18.29 -3.15
C PRO A 436 13.73 -18.59 -2.65
N VAL A 437 13.63 -19.44 -1.64
CA VAL A 437 12.37 -19.98 -1.17
C VAL A 437 11.45 -18.87 -0.64
N ARG A 438 10.18 -18.90 -1.05
CA ARG A 438 9.09 -18.00 -0.65
C ARG A 438 7.82 -18.80 -0.37
N LEU A 439 6.75 -18.16 0.11
CA LEU A 439 5.43 -18.78 0.13
C LEU A 439 4.86 -18.81 -1.30
N LEU A 440 3.82 -19.62 -1.53
CA LEU A 440 3.09 -19.65 -2.80
C LEU A 440 2.32 -18.32 -2.99
N SER A 441 2.19 -17.89 -4.24
CA SER A 441 1.17 -16.91 -4.61
C SER A 441 -0.21 -17.57 -4.66
N GLU A 442 -1.28 -16.77 -4.64
CA GLU A 442 -2.66 -17.28 -4.77
C GLU A 442 -2.86 -18.04 -6.10
N GLU A 443 -2.38 -17.46 -7.21
CA GLU A 443 -2.45 -18.08 -8.53
C GLU A 443 -1.74 -19.43 -8.58
N GLU A 444 -0.54 -19.53 -7.99
CA GLU A 444 0.19 -20.80 -7.92
C GLU A 444 -0.53 -21.82 -7.06
N TRP A 445 -1.09 -21.42 -5.91
CA TRP A 445 -1.84 -22.33 -5.05
C TRP A 445 -3.08 -22.86 -5.78
N LEU A 446 -3.86 -21.99 -6.40
CA LEU A 446 -5.06 -22.36 -7.17
C LEU A 446 -4.72 -23.28 -8.35
N SER A 447 -3.62 -23.01 -9.04
CA SER A 447 -3.15 -23.83 -10.16
C SER A 447 -2.60 -25.18 -9.70
N LEU A 448 -1.99 -25.26 -8.52
CA LEU A 448 -1.51 -26.51 -7.94
C LEU A 448 -2.65 -27.38 -7.42
N ALA A 449 -3.63 -26.77 -6.78
CA ALA A 449 -4.79 -27.44 -6.25
C ALA A 449 -5.78 -27.90 -7.35
N ASP A 450 -5.48 -27.66 -8.64
CA ASP A 450 -6.32 -27.90 -9.81
C ASP A 450 -7.32 -29.05 -9.62
N ARG A 451 -8.60 -28.69 -9.41
CA ARG A 451 -9.79 -29.56 -9.22
C ARG A 451 -10.02 -30.16 -7.83
N LEU A 452 -9.23 -29.82 -6.80
CA LEU A 452 -9.48 -30.23 -5.42
C LEU A 452 -10.64 -29.49 -4.73
N GLY A 453 -11.23 -28.49 -5.39
CA GLY A 453 -12.43 -27.80 -4.91
C GLY A 453 -13.73 -28.39 -5.46
N GLN A 454 -14.80 -28.33 -4.66
CA GLN A 454 -16.15 -28.58 -5.18
C GLN A 454 -16.48 -27.53 -6.26
N ARG A 455 -16.70 -27.99 -7.50
CA ARG A 455 -17.02 -27.12 -8.67
C ARG A 455 -18.31 -26.32 -8.51
N THR A 456 -19.15 -26.69 -7.54
CA THR A 456 -20.39 -25.99 -7.20
C THR A 456 -20.44 -25.76 -5.69
N VAL A 457 -19.94 -24.62 -5.24
CA VAL A 457 -20.11 -24.19 -3.85
C VAL A 457 -21.50 -23.60 -3.70
N ASN A 458 -22.33 -24.18 -2.84
CA ASN A 458 -23.64 -23.66 -2.50
C ASN A 458 -23.83 -23.61 -0.98
N GLN A 459 -24.91 -22.97 -0.52
CA GLN A 459 -25.12 -22.74 0.91
C GLN A 459 -25.17 -24.03 1.74
N LYS A 460 -25.70 -25.12 1.17
CA LYS A 460 -25.78 -26.42 1.85
C LYS A 460 -24.38 -26.99 2.07
N VAL A 461 -23.54 -26.99 1.04
CA VAL A 461 -22.14 -27.43 1.09
C VAL A 461 -21.36 -26.66 2.15
N VAL A 462 -21.48 -25.32 2.15
CA VAL A 462 -20.80 -24.47 3.12
C VAL A 462 -21.29 -24.81 4.52
N SER A 463 -22.61 -24.88 4.74
CA SER A 463 -23.17 -25.22 6.06
C SER A 463 -22.71 -26.59 6.57
N GLU A 464 -22.64 -27.61 5.72
CA GLU A 464 -22.14 -28.94 6.08
C GLU A 464 -20.66 -28.90 6.47
N ALA A 465 -19.82 -28.22 5.67
CA ALA A 465 -18.40 -28.08 5.95
C ALA A 465 -18.13 -27.31 7.25
N LEU A 466 -18.95 -26.32 7.59
CA LEU A 466 -18.86 -25.56 8.84
C LEU A 466 -19.30 -26.36 10.08
N GLY A 467 -20.08 -27.43 9.90
CA GLY A 467 -20.38 -28.39 10.97
C GLY A 467 -19.20 -29.29 11.32
N CYS A 468 -18.23 -29.44 10.42
CA CYS A 468 -17.07 -30.31 10.59
C CYS A 468 -15.85 -29.51 11.10
N ARG A 469 -15.79 -29.32 12.43
CA ARG A 469 -14.64 -28.64 13.07
C ARG A 469 -13.35 -29.43 12.91
N LEU A 470 -12.26 -28.72 12.66
CA LEU A 470 -10.90 -29.28 12.55
C LEU A 470 -10.14 -29.32 13.88
N ALA A 471 -10.52 -28.42 14.80
CA ALA A 471 -9.80 -28.16 16.04
C ALA A 471 -10.76 -27.72 17.14
N SER A 472 -10.36 -27.95 18.40
CA SER A 472 -11.09 -27.47 19.58
C SER A 472 -10.19 -26.64 20.48
N PHE A 473 -10.83 -25.80 21.28
CA PHE A 473 -10.13 -25.01 22.28
C PHE A 473 -9.88 -25.85 23.53
N TYR A 474 -8.73 -25.58 24.14
CA TYR A 474 -8.31 -26.11 25.42
C TYR A 474 -7.95 -24.94 26.31
N ASP A 475 -8.43 -24.98 27.55
CA ASP A 475 -8.11 -23.99 28.55
C ASP A 475 -6.66 -24.18 29.09
N PRO A 476 -6.16 -23.28 29.95
CA PRO A 476 -4.83 -23.42 30.54
C PRO A 476 -4.64 -24.66 31.44
N SER A 477 -5.74 -25.26 31.92
CA SER A 477 -5.70 -26.50 32.68
C SER A 477 -5.59 -27.75 31.78
N GLY A 478 -5.82 -27.58 30.48
CA GLY A 478 -5.81 -28.63 29.48
C GLY A 478 -7.17 -29.28 29.25
N GLU A 479 -8.25 -28.72 29.78
CA GLU A 479 -9.61 -29.20 29.54
C GLU A 479 -10.16 -28.69 28.20
N LYS A 480 -10.83 -29.57 27.47
CA LYS A 480 -11.45 -29.26 26.19
C LYS A 480 -12.71 -28.41 26.39
N PHE A 481 -12.82 -27.33 25.62
CA PHE A 481 -13.95 -26.42 25.64
C PHE A 481 -14.82 -26.58 24.38
N GLU A 482 -16.12 -26.73 24.59
CA GLU A 482 -17.09 -26.80 23.51
C GLU A 482 -17.40 -25.40 22.98
N GLY A 483 -17.13 -25.17 21.70
CA GLY A 483 -17.45 -23.91 21.04
C GLY A 483 -16.24 -22.99 20.88
N HIS A 484 -16.49 -21.68 20.89
CA HIS A 484 -15.46 -20.64 20.83
C HIS A 484 -15.43 -19.95 22.19
N PRO A 485 -14.27 -19.84 22.87
CA PRO A 485 -14.21 -19.15 24.16
C PRO A 485 -14.52 -17.66 24.00
N PRO A 486 -15.05 -16.99 25.03
CA PRO A 486 -15.33 -15.56 24.94
C PRO A 486 -14.06 -14.77 24.63
N TYR A 487 -14.18 -13.69 23.87
CA TYR A 487 -13.08 -12.73 23.71
C TYR A 487 -12.92 -11.96 25.03
N SER A 488 -11.91 -12.32 25.82
CA SER A 488 -11.52 -11.66 27.07
C SER A 488 -10.00 -11.45 27.10
N ASP A 489 -9.50 -10.74 28.11
CA ASP A 489 -8.06 -10.53 28.32
C ASP A 489 -7.29 -11.87 28.47
N ASP A 490 -7.98 -12.95 28.84
CA ASP A 490 -7.40 -14.29 28.98
C ASP A 490 -7.46 -15.12 27.68
N PHE A 491 -8.01 -14.60 26.57
CA PHE A 491 -8.14 -15.33 25.30
C PHE A 491 -6.79 -15.87 24.78
N ASP A 492 -5.70 -15.17 25.10
CA ASP A 492 -4.35 -15.56 24.75
C ASP A 492 -3.90 -16.86 25.41
N ALA A 493 -4.41 -17.18 26.59
CA ALA A 493 -4.08 -18.38 27.35
C ALA A 493 -4.74 -19.66 26.77
N TRP A 494 -5.76 -19.51 25.93
CA TRP A 494 -6.42 -20.63 25.26
C TRP A 494 -5.59 -21.19 24.11
N GLU A 495 -5.59 -22.51 23.98
CA GLU A 495 -4.93 -23.22 22.89
C GLU A 495 -5.96 -23.85 21.96
N LEU A 496 -5.86 -23.57 20.66
CA LEU A 496 -6.66 -24.27 19.65
C LEU A 496 -5.85 -25.48 19.18
N ARG A 497 -6.29 -26.72 19.42
CA ARG A 497 -5.56 -27.96 19.07
C ARG A 497 -6.30 -28.80 18.03
N TYR A 498 -5.60 -29.48 17.12
CA TYR A 498 -6.23 -30.36 16.12
C TYR A 498 -6.99 -31.52 16.78
N GLU A 499 -8.13 -31.89 16.19
CA GLU A 499 -8.85 -33.12 16.55
C GLU A 499 -8.32 -34.30 15.72
N GLU A 500 -8.01 -35.42 16.37
CA GLU A 500 -7.36 -36.56 15.69
C GLU A 500 -8.20 -37.13 14.54
N ASP A 501 -9.52 -37.21 14.74
CA ASP A 501 -10.45 -37.80 13.77
C ASP A 501 -10.93 -36.81 12.69
N ALA A 502 -10.55 -35.52 12.79
CA ALA A 502 -11.03 -34.47 11.87
C ALA A 502 -10.07 -34.21 10.69
N PHE A 503 -8.95 -34.92 10.63
CA PHE A 503 -7.87 -34.62 9.71
C PHE A 503 -7.97 -35.43 8.41
N PHE A 504 -8.65 -34.86 7.41
CA PHE A 504 -8.77 -35.45 6.07
C PHE A 504 -7.93 -34.67 5.04
N LYS A 505 -7.22 -35.40 4.18
CA LYS A 505 -6.36 -34.84 3.13
C LYS A 505 -6.73 -35.41 1.77
N GLN A 506 -6.64 -34.57 0.74
CA GLN A 506 -6.82 -34.97 -0.65
C GLN A 506 -5.64 -34.52 -1.48
N GLN A 507 -5.24 -35.33 -2.46
CA GLN A 507 -4.11 -35.03 -3.34
C GLN A 507 -4.58 -34.73 -4.76
N ALA A 508 -4.08 -33.63 -5.33
CA ALA A 508 -4.31 -33.23 -6.71
C ALA A 508 -3.49 -34.11 -7.66
N GLU A 509 -3.83 -34.07 -8.95
CA GLU A 509 -3.06 -34.71 -10.02
C GLU A 509 -1.59 -34.20 -10.06
N THR A 510 -1.38 -32.96 -9.62
CA THR A 510 -0.06 -32.31 -9.49
C THR A 510 0.80 -32.88 -8.34
N GLY A 511 0.25 -33.78 -7.52
CA GLY A 511 0.85 -34.24 -6.27
C GLY A 511 0.64 -33.30 -5.09
N PHE A 512 -0.05 -32.16 -5.29
CA PHE A 512 -0.35 -31.18 -4.26
C PHE A 512 -1.40 -31.71 -3.29
N GLU A 513 -1.05 -31.89 -2.02
CA GLU A 513 -1.96 -32.36 -0.98
C GLU A 513 -2.64 -31.18 -0.25
N VAL A 514 -3.95 -31.21 -0.05
CA VAL A 514 -4.67 -30.19 0.72
C VAL A 514 -5.37 -30.82 1.91
N VAL A 515 -5.45 -30.08 3.02
CA VAL A 515 -6.33 -30.46 4.14
C VAL A 515 -7.74 -30.02 3.78
N CYS A 516 -8.68 -30.95 3.65
CA CYS A 516 -10.04 -30.62 3.20
C CYS A 516 -10.91 -30.15 4.37
N SER A 517 -10.79 -28.87 4.75
CA SER A 517 -11.58 -28.28 5.83
C SER A 517 -11.87 -26.79 5.59
N ALA A 518 -13.08 -26.34 5.95
CA ALA A 518 -13.40 -24.92 6.01
C ALA A 518 -12.62 -24.19 7.15
N PHE A 519 -12.07 -24.94 8.10
CA PHE A 519 -11.31 -24.41 9.25
C PHE A 519 -9.79 -24.50 9.06
N PHE A 520 -9.31 -24.91 7.88
CA PHE A 520 -7.90 -24.86 7.51
C PHE A 520 -7.66 -23.90 6.36
N GLY A 521 -6.61 -23.10 6.47
CA GLY A 521 -6.07 -22.34 5.36
C GLY A 521 -4.55 -22.44 5.26
N GLU A 522 -3.99 -21.88 4.19
CA GLU A 522 -2.55 -21.79 3.99
C GLU A 522 -2.14 -20.33 3.77
N TRP A 523 -1.07 -19.89 4.45
CA TRP A 523 -0.47 -18.58 4.20
C TRP A 523 0.11 -18.51 2.79
N LEU A 524 -0.16 -17.38 2.13
CA LEU A 524 0.39 -17.03 0.84
C LEU A 524 1.44 -15.93 0.98
N ASN A 525 2.16 -15.66 -0.11
CA ASN A 525 3.27 -14.71 -0.15
C ASN A 525 2.86 -13.27 0.18
N MET A 526 1.63 -12.87 -0.13
CA MET A 526 1.11 -11.57 0.25
C MET A 526 0.78 -11.53 1.75
N GLN A 527 1.16 -10.44 2.43
CA GLN A 527 0.98 -10.32 3.88
C GLN A 527 -0.48 -10.50 4.29
N GLY A 528 -0.74 -11.47 5.17
CA GLY A 528 -2.08 -11.77 5.68
C GLY A 528 -2.99 -12.49 4.69
N ALA A 529 -2.56 -12.74 3.46
CA ALA A 529 -3.33 -13.56 2.53
C ALA A 529 -3.29 -15.02 2.99
N ALA A 530 -4.44 -15.58 3.31
CA ALA A 530 -4.62 -16.99 3.65
C ALA A 530 -5.72 -17.58 2.78
N ILE A 531 -5.41 -18.63 2.03
CA ILE A 531 -6.36 -19.32 1.16
C ILE A 531 -6.96 -20.52 1.87
N ASN A 532 -8.28 -20.66 1.81
CA ASN A 532 -8.99 -21.80 2.33
C ASN A 532 -8.75 -23.02 1.45
N SER A 533 -8.35 -24.11 2.09
CA SER A 533 -7.93 -25.31 1.39
C SER A 533 -9.07 -26.17 0.84
N LEU A 534 -10.32 -25.91 1.25
CA LEU A 534 -11.51 -26.62 0.76
C LEU A 534 -12.18 -25.90 -0.42
N PHE A 535 -12.33 -24.58 -0.33
CA PHE A 535 -13.08 -23.77 -1.30
C PHE A 535 -12.21 -22.93 -2.23
N GLY A 536 -10.89 -22.82 -1.98
CA GLY A 536 -10.00 -22.01 -2.80
C GLY A 536 -10.34 -20.51 -2.78
N CYS A 537 -10.97 -20.03 -1.70
CA CYS A 537 -11.27 -18.63 -1.46
C CYS A 537 -10.45 -18.08 -0.30
N SER A 538 -10.59 -16.80 0.03
CA SER A 538 -10.06 -16.26 1.28
C SER A 538 -10.56 -17.06 2.50
N GLN A 539 -9.62 -17.44 3.37
CA GLN A 539 -9.92 -18.03 4.68
C GLN A 539 -10.78 -17.11 5.55
N TYR A 540 -10.66 -15.80 5.38
CA TYR A 540 -11.42 -14.82 6.16
C TYR A 540 -12.92 -14.85 5.83
N CYS A 541 -13.24 -15.09 4.55
CA CYS A 541 -14.58 -15.06 3.96
C CYS A 541 -15.15 -16.47 3.66
N VAL A 542 -14.61 -17.53 4.29
CA VAL A 542 -15.02 -18.92 3.99
C VAL A 542 -16.53 -19.16 4.13
N TRP A 543 -17.19 -18.44 5.04
CA TRP A 543 -18.63 -18.50 5.30
C TRP A 543 -19.48 -17.97 4.12
N GLU A 544 -18.89 -17.12 3.28
CA GLU A 544 -19.54 -16.47 2.14
C GLU A 544 -19.20 -17.16 0.82
N ALA A 545 -18.46 -18.28 0.84
CA ALA A 545 -17.97 -18.94 -0.37
C ALA A 545 -19.08 -19.37 -1.34
N ALA A 546 -20.31 -19.58 -0.84
CA ALA A 546 -21.49 -19.88 -1.66
C ALA A 546 -22.06 -18.67 -2.41
N LEU A 547 -21.79 -17.45 -1.92
CA LEU A 547 -22.27 -16.20 -2.51
C LEU A 547 -21.22 -15.58 -3.43
N ASN A 548 -19.96 -15.58 -2.98
CA ASN A 548 -18.85 -15.00 -3.73
C ASN A 548 -17.53 -15.66 -3.34
N ILE A 549 -16.78 -16.14 -4.34
CA ILE A 549 -15.40 -16.61 -4.14
C ILE A 549 -14.49 -15.38 -4.13
N VAL A 550 -14.19 -14.91 -2.92
CA VAL A 550 -13.33 -13.75 -2.69
C VAL A 550 -11.87 -14.17 -2.67
N SER A 551 -11.01 -13.45 -3.39
CA SER A 551 -9.56 -13.66 -3.37
C SER A 551 -8.96 -13.48 -1.96
N ALA A 552 -8.01 -14.35 -1.60
CA ALA A 552 -7.21 -14.27 -0.37
C ALA A 552 -6.33 -13.01 -0.32
N ASN A 553 -5.89 -12.49 -1.48
CA ASN A 553 -5.15 -11.23 -1.55
C ASN A 553 -6.02 -10.02 -1.20
N ARG A 554 -7.33 -10.09 -1.47
CA ARG A 554 -8.32 -9.04 -1.14
C ARG A 554 -8.75 -9.12 0.32
N ALA A 555 -9.32 -10.24 0.74
CA ALA A 555 -9.82 -10.44 2.10
C ALA A 555 -8.75 -11.10 2.96
N ARG A 556 -7.92 -10.28 3.60
CA ARG A 556 -6.75 -10.75 4.36
C ARG A 556 -7.12 -11.12 5.79
N PHE A 557 -6.47 -12.16 6.29
CA PHE A 557 -6.46 -12.54 7.70
C PHE A 557 -5.48 -11.67 8.49
N ALA A 558 -5.64 -11.58 9.81
CA ALA A 558 -4.66 -10.91 10.65
C ALA A 558 -3.30 -11.63 10.57
N PRO A 559 -2.22 -11.00 10.05
CA PRO A 559 -0.92 -11.67 9.86
C PRO A 559 -0.23 -12.03 11.18
N THR A 560 -0.73 -11.47 12.29
CA THR A 560 -0.28 -11.69 13.66
C THR A 560 -0.94 -12.89 14.34
N SER A 561 -1.98 -13.47 13.74
CA SER A 561 -2.68 -14.63 14.30
C SER A 561 -2.27 -15.92 13.60
N THR A 562 -2.42 -17.03 14.30
CA THR A 562 -2.36 -18.40 13.77
C THR A 562 -3.68 -18.89 13.17
N GLY A 563 -4.73 -18.06 13.17
CA GLY A 563 -6.11 -18.45 12.86
C GLY A 563 -7.02 -18.56 14.10
N LYS A 564 -6.41 -18.58 15.30
CA LYS A 564 -7.07 -18.89 16.57
C LYS A 564 -8.35 -18.08 16.82
N TYR A 565 -8.33 -16.77 16.57
CA TYR A 565 -9.46 -15.88 16.85
C TYR A 565 -10.73 -16.18 16.03
N LYS A 566 -10.67 -17.04 15.01
CA LYS A 566 -11.85 -17.53 14.26
C LYS A 566 -12.05 -19.05 14.42
N SER A 567 -11.44 -19.70 15.41
CA SER A 567 -11.39 -21.17 15.53
C SER A 567 -10.76 -21.87 14.31
N MET A 568 -9.81 -21.21 13.65
CA MET A 568 -9.18 -21.71 12.43
C MET A 568 -7.70 -22.01 12.63
N LYS A 569 -7.16 -22.88 11.77
CA LYS A 569 -5.73 -23.19 11.69
C LYS A 569 -5.20 -22.71 10.35
N ILE A 570 -4.02 -22.08 10.35
CA ILE A 570 -3.39 -21.60 9.12
C ILE A 570 -1.98 -22.18 9.02
N GLY A 571 -1.83 -23.15 8.12
CA GLY A 571 -0.56 -23.74 7.76
C GLY A 571 0.18 -22.93 6.69
N PHE A 572 1.27 -23.49 6.15
CA PHE A 572 1.96 -22.89 5.03
C PHE A 572 2.85 -23.90 4.32
N ARG A 573 3.20 -23.57 3.08
CA ARG A 573 4.16 -24.26 2.23
C ARG A 573 5.17 -23.27 1.70
N VAL A 574 6.26 -23.80 1.19
CA VAL A 574 7.27 -22.98 0.55
C VAL A 574 7.55 -23.46 -0.88
N ALA A 575 7.87 -22.52 -1.76
CA ALA A 575 8.10 -22.75 -3.18
C ALA A 575 9.21 -21.86 -3.75
N TYR A 576 9.69 -22.21 -4.94
CA TYR A 576 10.63 -21.41 -5.73
C TYR A 576 10.53 -21.76 -7.22
N ASP A 577 10.98 -20.85 -8.08
CA ASP A 577 10.91 -21.03 -9.54
C ASP A 577 12.00 -21.97 -10.06
N ALA A 578 11.63 -22.85 -10.98
CA ALA A 578 12.51 -23.84 -11.58
C ALA A 578 13.33 -23.27 -12.76
N GLU A 579 14.55 -23.80 -12.99
CA GLU A 579 15.28 -23.64 -14.26
C GLU A 579 14.41 -24.11 -15.43
N ALA A 580 14.43 -23.36 -16.54
CA ALA A 580 13.87 -23.89 -17.78
C ALA A 580 14.68 -25.13 -18.13
N VAL A 581 13.99 -26.24 -18.33
CA VAL A 581 14.59 -27.40 -19.00
C VAL A 581 14.86 -26.95 -20.43
N ALA A 582 16.14 -26.94 -20.81
CA ALA A 582 16.58 -26.62 -22.17
C ALA A 582 16.10 -27.68 -23.16
#